data_AF-A0A4R6EDA0-F1
#
_entry.id   AF-A0A4R6EDA0-F1
#
_cell.length_a   1.000
_cell.length_b   1.000
_cell.length_c   1.000
_cell.angle_alpha   90.00
_cell.angle_beta   90.00
_cell.angle_gamma   90.00
#
_symmetry.space_group_name_H-M   'P 1'
#
loop_
_entity.id
_entity.type
_entity.pdbx_description
1 polymer ?
#
loop_
_entity_poly.entity_id
_entity_poly.type
_entity_poly.pdbx_seq_one_letter_code
_entity_poly.pdbx_strand_id
1 'polypeptide(L)'
;MKKGLIAALLACAALLPAGVHAHGDEHAHEPQHGGQVTEAADLDFELVARPDVISLYIRDHGQPARLAGVSGKLTMLAGGNRNEVSLATLEDRLEARGAFDLAGARVVATVKMSDGKTANARFKLP
;
A
#
# COMPACT_ATOMS: atom_id res chain seq x y z
N MET A 1 0.36 -60.81 -3.20
CA MET A 1 -0.62 -60.23 -4.17
C MET A 1 -1.64 -59.49 -3.32
N LYS A 2 -1.71 -58.16 -3.28
CA LYS A 2 -2.32 -57.25 -4.27
C LYS A 2 -1.82 -55.82 -3.97
N LYS A 3 -1.57 -55.06 -5.04
CA LYS A 3 -1.04 -53.68 -5.06
C LYS A 3 -2.19 -52.67 -4.91
N GLY A 4 -1.84 -51.42 -4.57
CA GLY A 4 -2.62 -50.21 -4.86
C GLY A 4 -3.09 -49.48 -3.59
N LEU A 5 -3.09 -48.16 -3.48
CA LEU A 5 -2.73 -47.07 -4.40
C LEU A 5 -2.44 -45.85 -3.52
N ILE A 6 -1.40 -45.09 -3.85
CA ILE A 6 -1.04 -43.82 -3.22
C ILE A 6 -2.04 -42.75 -3.70
N ALA A 7 -2.60 -41.98 -2.77
CA ALA A 7 -3.19 -40.68 -3.06
C ALA A 7 -2.86 -39.74 -1.90
N ALA A 8 -1.71 -39.06 -1.99
CA ALA A 8 -1.34 -37.98 -1.10
C ALA A 8 -2.16 -36.74 -1.48
N LEU A 9 -3.12 -36.37 -0.63
CA LEU A 9 -3.92 -35.16 -0.83
C LEU A 9 -3.08 -33.95 -0.39
N LEU A 10 -2.71 -33.14 -1.37
CA LEU A 10 -2.05 -31.85 -1.20
C LEU A 10 -3.09 -30.84 -0.69
N ALA A 11 -2.91 -30.30 0.52
CA ALA A 11 -3.65 -29.13 0.99
C ALA A 11 -2.64 -28.13 1.58
N CYS A 12 -2.10 -27.28 0.71
CA CYS A 12 -1.30 -26.13 1.13
C CYS A 12 -2.29 -25.04 1.59
N ALA A 13 -2.54 -24.98 2.89
CA ALA A 13 -3.31 -23.89 3.48
C ALA A 13 -2.41 -22.64 3.52
N ALA A 14 -2.59 -21.74 2.53
CA ALA A 14 -2.01 -20.42 2.58
C ALA A 14 -2.69 -19.64 3.72
N LEU A 15 -1.97 -19.46 4.82
CA LEU A 15 -2.31 -18.50 5.87
C LEU A 15 -2.14 -17.10 5.30
N LEU A 16 -3.25 -16.47 4.91
CA LEU A 16 -3.30 -15.03 4.68
C LEU A 16 -3.21 -14.34 6.05
N PRO A 17 -2.28 -13.40 6.28
CA PRO A 17 -2.30 -12.60 7.49
C PRO A 17 -3.57 -11.72 7.47
N ALA A 18 -4.43 -11.93 8.46
CA ALA A 18 -5.56 -11.05 8.74
C ALA A 18 -5.02 -9.64 9.05
N GLY A 19 -5.48 -8.67 8.26
CA GLY A 19 -5.20 -7.25 8.51
C GLY A 19 -5.66 -6.86 9.91
N VAL A 20 -4.72 -6.32 10.69
CA VAL A 20 -4.99 -5.66 11.97
C VAL A 20 -6.02 -4.57 11.73
N HIS A 21 -7.22 -4.73 12.29
CA HIS A 21 -8.25 -3.69 12.32
C HIS A 21 -7.81 -2.60 13.29
N ALA A 22 -7.44 -1.44 12.75
CA ALA A 22 -7.38 -0.21 13.52
C ALA A 22 -8.81 0.32 13.72
N HIS A 23 -9.16 0.60 14.97
CA HIS A 23 -10.47 1.08 15.41
C HIS A 23 -10.62 2.57 15.06
N GLY A 24 -11.70 2.96 14.38
CA GLY A 24 -12.07 4.36 14.15
C GLY A 24 -13.13 4.55 13.06
N ASP A 25 -14.36 4.79 13.52
CA ASP A 25 -15.49 5.50 12.88
C ASP A 25 -16.05 5.13 11.49
N GLU A 26 -17.38 5.24 11.38
CA GLU A 26 -18.26 4.92 10.25
C GLU A 26 -18.14 5.87 9.03
N HIS A 27 -16.92 6.17 8.61
CA HIS A 27 -16.64 6.68 7.27
C HIS A 27 -15.71 5.68 6.58
N ALA A 28 -15.98 5.35 5.31
CA ALA A 28 -15.37 4.23 4.61
C ALA A 28 -13.85 4.42 4.33
N HIS A 29 -13.03 4.28 5.37
CA HIS A 29 -11.57 4.22 5.32
C HIS A 29 -11.07 2.78 5.08
N GLU A 30 -11.94 1.90 4.57
CA GLU A 30 -11.57 0.53 4.22
C GLU A 30 -10.60 0.52 3.02
N PRO A 31 -9.60 -0.39 3.02
CA PRO A 31 -8.78 -0.64 1.84
C PRO A 31 -9.64 -1.15 0.66
N GLN A 32 -9.51 -0.52 -0.52
CA GLN A 32 -10.22 -0.92 -1.74
C GLN A 32 -9.35 -1.75 -2.70
N HIS A 33 -8.03 -1.73 -2.50
CA HIS A 33 -7.03 -2.35 -3.37
C HIS A 33 -6.16 -3.39 -2.64
N GLY A 34 -6.51 -3.70 -1.39
CA GLY A 34 -5.77 -4.65 -0.54
C GLY A 34 -4.53 -4.05 0.12
N GLY A 35 -4.45 -2.73 0.22
CA GLY A 35 -3.36 -2.00 0.86
C GLY A 35 -3.60 -1.65 2.32
N GLN A 36 -2.72 -0.81 2.87
CA GLN A 36 -2.95 -0.11 4.13
C GLN A 36 -3.51 1.27 3.86
N VAL A 37 -4.54 1.68 4.60
CA VAL A 37 -5.12 3.02 4.49
C VAL A 37 -4.67 3.90 5.66
N THR A 38 -4.37 5.16 5.37
CA THR A 38 -4.22 6.21 6.38
C THR A 38 -4.81 7.51 5.85
N GLU A 39 -5.37 8.30 6.75
CA GLU A 39 -5.80 9.66 6.43
C GLU A 39 -4.64 10.66 6.63
N ALA A 40 -4.53 11.66 5.76
CA ALA A 40 -3.69 12.84 5.98
C ALA A 40 -4.24 14.04 5.17
N ALA A 41 -4.31 15.22 5.78
CA ALA A 41 -4.82 16.42 5.11
C ALA A 41 -6.22 16.21 4.47
N ASP A 42 -7.11 15.56 5.21
CA ASP A 42 -8.49 15.23 4.81
C ASP A 42 -8.62 14.30 3.58
N LEU A 43 -7.51 13.65 3.20
CA LEU A 43 -7.45 12.67 2.11
C LEU A 43 -7.12 11.28 2.65
N ASP A 44 -7.75 10.27 2.06
CA ASP A 44 -7.39 8.87 2.26
C ASP A 44 -6.26 8.46 1.32
N PHE A 45 -5.23 7.85 1.88
CA PHE A 45 -4.14 7.26 1.12
C PHE A 45 -4.11 5.76 1.34
N GLU A 46 -4.25 4.99 0.27
CA GLU A 46 -4.08 3.54 0.31
C GLU A 46 -2.75 3.13 -0.33
N LEU A 47 -1.86 2.56 0.48
CA LEU A 47 -0.57 2.04 0.04
C LEU A 47 -0.67 0.52 -0.20
N VAL A 48 -0.52 0.12 -1.45
CA VAL A 48 -0.34 -1.29 -1.84
C VAL A 48 1.16 -1.51 -2.09
N ALA A 49 1.84 -2.09 -1.11
CA ALA A 49 3.28 -2.33 -1.17
C ALA A 49 3.57 -3.80 -1.50
N ARG A 50 4.20 -4.05 -2.66
CA ARG A 50 4.74 -5.36 -3.06
C ARG A 50 6.25 -5.23 -3.32
N PRO A 51 7.03 -6.32 -3.22
CA PRO A 51 8.48 -6.26 -3.40
C PRO A 51 8.94 -5.71 -4.76
N ASP A 52 8.09 -5.80 -5.79
CA ASP A 52 8.38 -5.40 -7.18
C ASP A 52 7.69 -4.10 -7.61
N VAL A 53 6.63 -3.70 -6.90
CA VAL A 53 5.82 -2.53 -7.24
C VAL A 53 5.14 -1.97 -5.99
N ILE A 54 5.15 -0.65 -5.86
CA ILE A 54 4.41 0.08 -4.84
C ILE A 54 3.42 1.01 -5.55
N SER A 55 2.16 0.94 -5.13
CA SER A 55 1.09 1.81 -5.60
C SER A 55 0.51 2.62 -4.45
N LEU A 56 0.21 3.88 -4.71
CA LEU A 56 -0.46 4.78 -3.79
C LEU A 56 -1.74 5.32 -4.45
N TYR A 57 -2.88 4.92 -3.93
CA TYR A 57 -4.19 5.44 -4.33
C TYR A 57 -4.57 6.58 -3.39
N ILE A 58 -5.25 7.59 -3.92
CA ILE A 58 -5.64 8.78 -3.18
C ILE A 58 -7.14 8.96 -3.36
N ARG A 59 -7.89 9.09 -2.26
CA ARG A 59 -9.31 9.42 -2.26
C ARG A 59 -9.58 10.69 -1.46
N ASP A 60 -10.55 11.46 -1.92
CA ASP A 60 -11.11 12.62 -1.25
C ASP A 60 -12.54 12.25 -0.83
N HIS A 61 -12.77 12.16 0.48
CA HIS A 61 -14.04 11.72 1.06
C HIS A 61 -14.61 10.44 0.39
N GLY A 62 -13.75 9.43 0.21
CA GLY A 62 -14.11 8.15 -0.39
C GLY A 62 -14.18 8.10 -1.92
N GLN A 63 -14.04 9.23 -2.63
CA GLN A 63 -14.03 9.29 -4.10
C GLN A 63 -12.59 9.35 -4.64
N PRO A 64 -12.27 8.72 -5.79
CA PRO A 64 -10.94 8.83 -6.40
C PRO A 64 -10.53 10.28 -6.64
N ALA A 65 -9.33 10.67 -6.17
CA ALA A 65 -8.80 12.01 -6.37
C ALA A 65 -8.30 12.22 -7.80
N ARG A 66 -8.42 13.44 -8.32
CA ARG A 66 -7.84 13.81 -9.62
C ARG A 66 -6.32 13.93 -9.51
N LEU A 67 -5.58 13.16 -10.31
CA LEU A 67 -4.11 13.08 -10.22
C LEU A 67 -3.37 14.04 -11.17
N ALA A 68 -4.07 14.80 -12.01
CA ALA A 68 -3.43 15.76 -12.91
C ALA A 68 -2.67 16.84 -12.13
N GLY A 69 -1.34 16.91 -12.31
CA GLY A 69 -0.46 17.83 -11.58
C GLY A 69 -0.08 17.37 -10.17
N VAL A 70 -0.52 16.17 -9.75
CA VAL A 70 -0.10 15.54 -8.49
C VAL A 70 1.24 14.83 -8.71
N SER A 71 2.14 14.96 -7.73
CA SER A 71 3.40 14.19 -7.70
C SER A 71 3.63 13.59 -6.32
N GLY A 72 4.32 12.46 -6.26
CA GLY A 72 4.54 11.73 -5.02
C GLY A 72 5.95 11.16 -4.91
N LYS A 73 6.45 11.06 -3.69
CA LYS A 73 7.68 10.36 -3.33
C LYS A 73 7.46 9.52 -2.08
N LEU A 74 8.01 8.32 -2.07
CA LEU A 74 8.07 7.47 -0.88
C LEU A 74 9.46 7.58 -0.25
N THR A 75 9.48 7.71 1.08
CA THR A 75 10.67 7.48 1.90
C THR A 75 10.41 6.26 2.77
N MET A 76 11.23 5.23 2.62
CA MET A 76 11.11 3.97 3.35
C MET A 76 12.26 3.85 4.35
N LEU A 77 11.95 3.48 5.58
CA LEU A 77 12.90 3.23 6.65
C LEU A 77 12.78 1.78 7.13
N ALA A 78 13.79 0.97 6.87
CA ALA A 78 13.85 -0.45 7.28
C ALA A 78 15.23 -0.73 7.92
N GLY A 79 15.26 -1.28 9.13
CA GLY A 79 16.51 -1.67 9.80
C GLY A 79 17.56 -0.56 9.97
N GLY A 80 17.16 0.72 9.97
CA GLY A 80 18.07 1.88 10.00
C GLY A 80 18.49 2.41 8.63
N ASN A 81 18.16 1.72 7.54
CA ASN A 81 18.40 2.17 6.18
C ASN A 81 17.25 3.06 5.68
N ARG A 82 17.59 4.14 4.97
CA ARG A 82 16.64 5.03 4.29
C ARG A 82 16.75 4.83 2.78
N ASN A 83 15.62 4.56 2.12
CA ASN A 83 15.52 4.52 0.66
C ASN A 83 14.41 5.48 0.19
N GLU A 84 14.62 6.13 -0.95
CA GLU A 84 13.65 7.05 -1.54
C GLU A 84 13.32 6.65 -2.98
N VAL A 85 12.04 6.72 -3.34
CA VAL A 85 11.59 6.46 -4.70
C VAL A 85 10.50 7.44 -5.11
N SER A 86 10.67 8.06 -6.28
CA SER A 86 9.64 8.89 -6.90
C SER A 86 8.55 8.02 -7.51
N LEU A 87 7.30 8.44 -7.38
CA LEU A 87 6.17 7.76 -7.98
C LEU A 87 5.82 8.40 -9.33
N ALA A 88 5.60 7.58 -10.34
CA ALA A 88 5.01 8.00 -11.61
C ALA A 88 3.50 8.15 -11.45
N THR A 89 2.94 9.22 -12.01
CA THR A 89 1.49 9.44 -12.03
C THR A 89 0.86 8.62 -13.15
N LEU A 90 -0.05 7.72 -12.79
CA LEU A 90 -0.91 6.97 -13.71
C LEU A 90 -2.34 7.55 -13.67
N GLU A 91 -3.29 6.89 -14.32
CA GLU A 91 -4.68 7.34 -14.39
C GLU A 91 -5.36 7.38 -13.01
N ASP A 92 -5.21 6.31 -12.23
CA ASP A 92 -5.93 6.04 -10.98
C ASP A 92 -5.03 6.08 -9.73
N ARG A 93 -3.71 6.08 -9.91
CA ARG A 93 -2.73 5.98 -8.81
C ARG A 93 -1.38 6.59 -9.11
N LEU A 94 -0.57 6.72 -8.07
CA LEU A 94 0.86 6.94 -8.17
C LEU A 94 1.59 5.60 -8.02
N GLU A 95 2.57 5.29 -8.87
CA GLU A 95 3.22 3.96 -8.89
C GLU A 95 4.75 4.07 -9.02
N ALA A 96 5.47 3.22 -8.30
CA ALA A 96 6.88 2.94 -8.56
C ALA A 96 7.10 1.45 -8.74
N ARG A 97 7.96 1.08 -9.69
CA ARG A 97 8.42 -0.29 -9.92
C ARG A 97 9.89 -0.39 -9.57
N GLY A 98 10.31 -1.53 -9.03
CA GLY A 98 11.69 -1.70 -8.58
C GLY A 98 11.88 -2.98 -7.79
N ALA A 99 12.88 -2.98 -6.92
CA ALA A 99 13.08 -4.01 -5.91
C ALA A 99 13.09 -3.30 -4.55
N PHE A 100 12.12 -3.64 -3.69
CA PHE A 100 11.88 -2.95 -2.44
C PHE A 100 12.03 -3.92 -1.26
N ASP A 101 12.86 -3.54 -0.28
CA ASP A 101 12.88 -4.18 1.03
C ASP A 101 11.81 -3.53 1.92
N LEU A 102 10.75 -4.29 2.20
CA LEU A 102 9.52 -3.79 2.83
C LEU A 102 9.30 -4.33 4.24
N ALA A 103 10.06 -5.34 4.67
CA ALA A 103 9.82 -6.05 5.92
C ALA A 103 10.01 -5.09 7.12
N GLY A 104 8.94 -4.88 7.89
CA GLY A 104 8.91 -3.96 9.03
C GLY A 104 9.16 -2.49 8.67
N ALA A 105 9.08 -2.12 7.38
CA ALA A 105 9.44 -0.79 6.92
C ALA A 105 8.42 0.27 7.38
N ARG A 106 8.92 1.43 7.80
CA ARG A 106 8.10 2.65 7.96
C ARG A 106 8.15 3.43 6.66
N VAL A 107 7.00 3.67 6.05
CA VAL A 107 6.91 4.39 4.77
C VAL A 107 6.25 5.74 4.99
N VAL A 108 6.86 6.79 4.46
CA VAL A 108 6.27 8.13 4.39
C VAL A 108 6.04 8.47 2.93
N ALA A 109 4.78 8.68 2.55
CA ALA A 109 4.40 9.22 1.25
C ALA A 109 4.25 10.74 1.37
N THR A 110 5.13 11.48 0.71
CA THR A 110 5.00 12.93 0.54
C THR A 110 4.36 13.18 -0.82
N VAL A 111 3.15 13.72 -0.82
CA VAL A 111 2.37 13.98 -2.02
C VAL A 111 2.13 15.47 -2.16
N LYS A 112 2.54 16.05 -3.28
CA LYS A 112 2.23 17.43 -3.64
C LYS A 112 0.99 17.43 -4.53
N MET A 113 -0.07 18.06 -4.03
CA MET A 113 -1.35 18.23 -4.72
C MET A 113 -1.26 19.33 -5.79
N SER A 114 -2.20 19.33 -6.72
CA SER A 114 -2.25 20.31 -7.83
C SER A 114 -2.46 21.75 -7.36
N ASP A 115 -3.04 21.96 -6.18
CA ASP A 115 -3.21 23.27 -5.54
C ASP A 115 -1.92 23.77 -4.84
N GLY A 116 -0.84 22.98 -4.88
CA GLY A 116 0.43 23.28 -4.24
C GLY A 116 0.56 22.82 -2.79
N LYS A 117 -0.53 22.35 -2.15
CA LYS A 117 -0.47 21.77 -0.80
C LYS A 117 0.29 20.45 -0.80
N THR A 118 0.84 20.09 0.35
CA THR A 118 1.58 18.84 0.53
C THR A 118 0.93 18.01 1.64
N ALA A 119 0.61 16.76 1.34
CA ALA A 119 0.17 15.76 2.31
C ALA A 119 1.33 14.81 2.65
N ASN A 120 1.40 14.36 3.90
CA ASN A 120 2.39 13.39 4.37
C ASN A 120 1.71 12.20 5.05
N ALA A 121 1.44 11.16 4.28
CA ALA A 121 0.83 9.93 4.76
C ALA A 121 1.90 8.96 5.31
N ARG A 122 1.61 8.28 6.42
CA ARG A 122 2.57 7.42 7.12
C ARG A 122 2.02 6.01 7.27
N PHE A 123 2.80 5.02 6.88
CA PHE A 123 2.44 3.60 6.92
C PHE A 123 3.47 2.80 7.70
N LYS A 124 3.02 1.72 8.34
CA LYS A 124 3.90 0.76 9.00
C LYS A 124 3.65 -0.62 8.40
N LEU A 125 4.56 -1.06 7.55
CA LEU A 125 4.48 -2.38 6.94
C LEU A 125 4.82 -3.47 8.00
N PRO A 126 4.17 -4.64 7.92
CA PRO A 126 4.41 -5.75 8.84
C PRO A 126 5.82 -6.33 8.71
#